data_AF-A0A5J5CKP2-F1
#
_entry.id   AF-A0A5J5CKP2-F1
#
_cell.length_a   1.000
_cell.length_b   1.000
_cell.length_c   1.000
_cell.angle_alpha   90.00
_cell.angle_beta   90.00
_cell.angle_gamma   90.00
#
_symmetry.space_group_name_H-M   'P 1'
#
loop_
_entity.id
_entity.type
_entity.pdbx_description
1 polymer ?
#
loop_
_entity_poly.entity_id
_entity_poly.type
_entity_poly.pdbx_seq_one_letter_code
_entity_poly.pdbx_strand_id
1 'polypeptide(L)'
;MLWHPTIVKPYLTLLSECSNPDTLEGAAGALQNLAAGSWKWSVYIRAAVRKEKGLPILVELLRIDNDKVVCAVATALRNMALDIRNKELIG
;
A
#
# COMPACT_ATOMS: atom_id res chain seq x y z
N MET A 1 -15.21 10.33 3.37
CA MET A 1 -13.92 11.07 3.38
C MET A 1 -12.83 10.13 2.88
N LEU A 2 -12.06 10.51 1.84
CA LEU A 2 -11.17 9.59 1.10
C LEU A 2 -9.85 9.26 1.83
N TRP A 3 -9.41 10.09 2.78
CA TRP A 3 -8.11 9.98 3.45
C TRP A 3 -8.20 9.50 4.91
N HIS A 4 -9.39 9.09 5.37
CA HIS A 4 -9.54 8.56 6.72
C HIS A 4 -8.94 7.14 6.81
N PRO A 5 -8.13 6.77 7.82
CA PRO A 5 -7.40 5.49 7.85
C PRO A 5 -8.24 4.22 7.69
N THR A 6 -9.55 4.27 7.96
CA THR A 6 -10.48 3.15 7.75
C THR A 6 -10.58 2.70 6.29
N ILE A 7 -10.21 3.56 5.33
CA ILE A 7 -10.18 3.22 3.90
C ILE A 7 -9.05 2.26 3.54
N VAL A 8 -8.05 2.06 4.40
CA VAL A 8 -6.93 1.15 4.16
C VAL A 8 -7.42 -0.29 3.99
N LYS A 9 -8.31 -0.75 4.88
CA LYS A 9 -8.76 -2.15 4.89
C LYS A 9 -9.46 -2.57 3.58
N PRO A 10 -10.40 -1.80 3.01
CA PRO A 10 -10.95 -2.10 1.68
C PRO A 10 -9.90 -2.25 0.58
N TYR A 11 -8.89 -1.37 0.53
CA TYR A 11 -7.82 -1.50 -0.47
C TYR A 11 -6.96 -2.75 -0.24
N LEU A 12 -6.64 -3.08 1.02
CA LEU A 12 -5.91 -4.30 1.34
C LEU A 12 -6.70 -5.56 0.98
N THR A 13 -8.03 -5.57 1.19
CA THR A 13 -8.92 -6.65 0.76
C THR A 13 -8.87 -6.84 -0.77
N LEU A 14 -8.95 -5.76 -1.54
CA LEU A 14 -8.80 -5.83 -3.00
C LEU A 14 -7.44 -6.40 -3.40
N LEU A 15 -6.37 -5.94 -2.74
CA LEU A 15 -5.00 -6.39 -3.00
C LEU A 15 -4.76 -7.87 -2.64
N SER A 16 -5.50 -8.42 -1.68
CA SER A 16 -5.36 -9.83 -1.26
C SER A 16 -6.30 -10.79 -2.00
N GLU A 17 -7.45 -10.33 -2.46
CA GLU A 17 -8.51 -11.21 -2.98
C GLU A 17 -8.74 -11.10 -4.49
N CYS A 18 -8.33 -9.99 -5.12
CA CYS A 18 -8.51 -9.82 -6.56
C CYS A 18 -7.32 -10.39 -7.35
N SER A 19 -7.62 -10.92 -8.54
CA SER A 19 -6.62 -11.35 -9.53
C SER A 19 -6.58 -10.46 -10.78
N ASN A 20 -7.55 -9.54 -10.94
CA ASN A 20 -7.58 -8.60 -12.06
C ASN A 20 -6.44 -7.57 -11.92
N PRO A 21 -5.49 -7.50 -12.88
CA PRO A 21 -4.33 -6.63 -12.75
C PRO A 21 -4.66 -5.14 -12.64
N ASP A 22 -5.65 -4.65 -13.37
CA ASP A 22 -6.04 -3.24 -13.33
C ASP A 22 -6.59 -2.84 -11.94
N THR A 23 -7.31 -3.75 -11.29
CA THR A 23 -7.82 -3.58 -9.93
C THR A 23 -6.69 -3.54 -8.91
N LEU A 24 -5.71 -4.45 -9.05
CA LEU A 24 -4.53 -4.48 -8.17
C LEU A 24 -3.68 -3.23 -8.34
N GLU A 25 -3.41 -2.82 -9.59
CA GLU A 25 -2.69 -1.59 -9.92
C GLU A 25 -3.42 -0.37 -9.33
N GLY A 26 -4.73 -0.26 -9.54
CA GLY A 26 -5.54 0.84 -9.04
C GLY A 26 -5.56 0.91 -7.51
N ALA A 27 -5.70 -0.22 -6.82
CA ALA A 27 -5.68 -0.26 -5.35
C ALA A 27 -4.30 0.09 -4.78
N ALA A 28 -3.22 -0.42 -5.39
CA ALA A 28 -1.85 -0.08 -5.00
C ALA A 28 -1.55 1.41 -5.26
N GLY A 29 -1.98 1.94 -6.40
CA GLY A 29 -1.85 3.37 -6.75
C GLY A 29 -2.62 4.29 -5.81
N ALA A 30 -3.81 3.87 -5.35
CA ALA A 30 -4.54 4.61 -4.33
C ALA A 30 -3.74 4.70 -3.02
N LEU A 31 -3.23 3.56 -2.52
CA LEU A 31 -2.41 3.53 -1.30
C LEU A 31 -1.10 4.32 -1.45
N GLN A 32 -0.46 4.26 -2.62
CA GLN A 32 0.70 5.07 -2.98
C GLN A 32 0.41 6.56 -2.82
N ASN A 33 -0.68 7.04 -3.42
CA ASN A 33 -1.10 8.46 -3.36
C ASN A 33 -1.40 8.89 -1.93
N LEU A 34 -2.11 8.05 -1.16
CA LEU A 34 -2.49 8.34 0.22
C LEU A 34 -1.30 8.34 1.19
N ALA A 35 -0.29 7.52 0.92
CA ALA A 35 0.93 7.45 1.72
C ALA A 35 1.97 8.52 1.36
N ALA A 36 1.73 9.32 0.32
CA ALA A 36 2.67 10.32 -0.18
C ALA A 36 2.81 11.55 0.75
N GLY A 37 4.03 12.08 0.83
CA GLY A 37 4.36 13.28 1.59
C GLY A 37 4.40 13.09 3.12
N SER A 38 4.42 14.21 3.82
CA SER A 38 4.62 14.30 5.28
C SER A 38 3.43 14.91 6.02
N TRP A 39 2.27 15.04 5.37
CA TRP A 39 1.05 15.54 5.99
C TRP A 39 0.45 14.52 6.98
N LYS A 40 -0.32 15.02 7.96
CA LYS A 40 -0.86 14.23 9.09
C LYS A 40 -1.53 12.92 8.67
N TRP A 41 -2.34 12.95 7.62
CA TRP A 41 -3.08 11.76 7.18
C TRP A 41 -2.21 10.74 6.48
N SER A 42 -1.18 11.13 5.71
CA SER A 42 -0.22 10.14 5.16
C SER A 42 0.49 9.35 6.25
N VAL A 43 0.87 10.01 7.35
CA VAL A 43 1.48 9.34 8.51
C VAL A 43 0.53 8.30 9.09
N TYR A 44 -0.76 8.65 9.22
CA TYR A 44 -1.77 7.72 9.72
C TYR A 44 -2.07 6.58 8.75
N ILE A 45 -2.08 6.83 7.44
CA ILE A 45 -2.24 5.80 6.41
C ILE A 45 -1.08 4.80 6.48
N ARG A 46 0.17 5.27 6.51
CA ARG A 46 1.35 4.39 6.62
C ARG A 46 1.31 3.53 7.88
N ALA A 47 0.90 4.12 9.01
CA ALA A 47 0.74 3.37 10.26
C ALA A 47 -0.42 2.37 10.21
N ALA A 48 -1.54 2.74 9.57
CA ALA A 48 -2.71 1.87 9.42
C ALA A 48 -2.42 0.67 8.51
N VAL A 49 -1.73 0.88 7.38
CA VAL A 49 -1.29 -0.21 6.50
C VAL A 49 -0.47 -1.25 7.27
N ARG A 50 0.47 -0.83 8.11
CA ARG A 50 1.22 -1.77 8.97
C ARG A 50 0.33 -2.48 10.00
N LYS A 51 -0.55 -1.74 10.69
CA LYS A 51 -1.45 -2.32 11.72
C LYS A 51 -2.42 -3.35 11.13
N GLU A 52 -2.89 -3.12 9.91
CA GLU A 52 -3.76 -4.03 9.15
C GLU A 52 -2.97 -5.13 8.42
N LYS A 53 -1.68 -5.33 8.74
CA LYS A 53 -0.81 -6.35 8.11
C LYS A 53 -0.72 -6.22 6.58
N GLY A 54 -0.79 -4.99 6.07
CA GLY A 54 -0.71 -4.70 4.63
C GLY A 54 0.69 -4.79 4.02
N LEU A 55 1.76 -4.66 4.82
CA LEU A 55 3.12 -4.71 4.28
C LEU A 55 3.45 -6.07 3.63
N PRO A 56 3.18 -7.23 4.27
CA PRO A 56 3.35 -8.54 3.62
C PRO A 56 2.53 -8.69 2.33
N ILE A 57 1.30 -8.17 2.29
CA ILE A 57 0.44 -8.23 1.07
C ILE A 57 1.13 -7.50 -0.08
N LEU A 58 1.64 -6.29 0.17
CA LEU A 58 2.37 -5.52 -0.83
C LEU A 58 3.66 -6.23 -1.26
N VAL A 59 4.40 -6.85 -0.34
CA VAL A 59 5.63 -7.59 -0.68
C VAL A 59 5.33 -8.80 -1.56
N GLU A 60 4.29 -9.58 -1.28
CA GLU A 60 3.93 -10.73 -2.12
C GLU A 60 3.51 -10.31 -3.53
N LEU A 61 2.84 -9.16 -3.67
CA LEU A 61 2.45 -8.63 -4.98
C LEU A 61 3.63 -8.21 -5.86
N LEU A 62 4.85 -8.06 -5.31
CA LEU A 62 6.07 -7.85 -6.12
C LEU A 62 6.45 -9.07 -6.96
N ARG A 63 5.86 -10.25 -6.67
CA ARG A 63 6.22 -11.52 -7.30
C ARG A 63 5.34 -11.87 -8.50
N ILE A 64 4.34 -11.05 -8.80
CA ILE A 64 3.39 -11.33 -9.88
C ILE A 64 3.98 -10.94 -11.24
N ASP A 65 3.57 -11.65 -12.28
CA ASP A 65 3.99 -11.39 -13.66
C ASP A 65 3.16 -10.27 -14.30
N ASN A 66 3.30 -9.05 -13.75
CA ASN A 66 2.67 -7.85 -14.28
C ASN A 66 3.43 -6.58 -13.87
N ASP A 67 4.17 -5.98 -14.82
CA ASP A 67 5.02 -4.81 -14.57
C ASP A 67 4.28 -3.60 -14.01
N LYS A 68 3.04 -3.35 -14.44
CA LYS A 68 2.26 -2.20 -13.97
C LYS A 68 1.91 -2.32 -12.50
N VAL A 69 1.41 -3.49 -12.10
CA VAL A 69 1.11 -3.78 -10.69
C VAL A 69 2.39 -3.75 -9.86
N VAL A 70 3.46 -4.40 -10.33
CA VAL A 70 4.75 -4.40 -9.61
C VAL A 70 5.28 -2.97 -9.42
N CYS A 71 5.20 -2.11 -10.45
CA CYS A 71 5.61 -0.71 -10.35
C CYS A 71 4.77 0.08 -9.33
N ALA A 72 3.44 -0.07 -9.37
CA ALA A 72 2.54 0.59 -8.44
C ALA A 72 2.80 0.15 -6.99
N VAL A 73 2.95 -1.17 -6.77
CA VAL A 73 3.22 -1.78 -5.46
C VAL A 73 4.60 -1.39 -4.92
N ALA A 74 5.65 -1.47 -5.74
CA ALA A 74 7.00 -1.05 -5.34
C ALA A 74 7.02 0.43 -4.95
N THR A 75 6.26 1.26 -5.67
CA THR A 75 6.18 2.68 -5.32
C THR A 75 5.34 2.93 -4.08
N ALA A 76 4.27 2.17 -3.85
CA ALA A 76 3.53 2.20 -2.60
C ALA A 76 4.45 1.84 -1.43
N LEU A 77 5.24 0.75 -1.54
CA LEU A 77 6.22 0.32 -0.53
C LEU A 77 7.28 1.39 -0.26
N ARG A 78 7.80 2.05 -1.30
CA ARG A 78 8.72 3.19 -1.16
C ARG A 78 8.11 4.29 -0.29
N ASN A 79 6.83 4.64 -0.51
CA ASN A 79 6.15 5.63 0.31
C ASN A 79 5.86 5.09 1.72
N MET A 80 5.51 3.81 1.88
CA MET A 80 5.31 3.19 3.21
C MET A 80 6.58 3.27 4.07
N ALA A 81 7.76 3.12 3.46
CA ALA A 81 9.06 3.19 4.13
C ALA A 81 9.43 4.60 4.66
N LEU A 82 8.62 5.63 4.40
CA LEU A 82 8.75 6.93 5.05
C LEU A 82 8.36 6.90 6.55
N ASP A 83 7.59 5.89 7.01
CA ASP A 83 7.45 5.60 8.44
C ASP A 83 8.59 4.67 8.88
N ILE A 84 9.38 5.09 9.86
CA ILE A 84 10.59 4.39 10.33
C ILE A 84 10.29 2.93 10.72
N ARG A 85 9.15 2.68 11.38
CA ARG A 85 8.77 1.33 11.81
C ARG A 85 8.29 0.48 10.63
N ASN A 86 7.78 1.09 9.56
CA ASN A 86 7.50 0.35 8.33
C ASN A 86 8.81 -0.04 7.66
N LYS A 87 9.78 0.87 7.59
CA LYS A 87 11.09 0.63 7.00
C LYS A 87 11.77 -0.59 7.64
N GLU A 88 11.86 -0.63 8.96
CA GLU A 88 12.44 -1.76 9.72
C GLU A 88 11.80 -3.12 9.41
N LEU A 89 10.53 -3.16 9.01
CA LEU A 89 9.81 -4.39 8.68
C LEU A 89 9.90 -4.78 7.21
N ILE A 90 10.13 -3.82 6.32
CA ILE A 90 10.27 -4.07 4.88
C ILE A 90 11.69 -4.59 4.57
N GLY A 91 12.71 -4.08 5.29
CA GLY A 91 14.13 -4.36 5.07
C GLY A 91 14.93 -3.09 4.78
#